data_AF-A0A0F9P9N1-F1
#
_entry.id   AF-A0A0F9P9N1-F1
#
_cell.length_a   1.000
_cell.length_b   1.000
_cell.length_c   1.000
_cell.angle_alpha   90.00
_cell.angle_beta   90.00
_cell.angle_gamma   90.00
#
_symmetry.space_group_name_H-M   'P 1'
#
loop_
_entity.id
_entity.type
_entity.pdbx_description
1 polymer ?
#
loop_
_entity_poly.entity_id
_entity_poly.type
_entity_poly.pdbx_seq_one_letter_code
_entity_poly.pdbx_strand_id
1 'polypeptide(L)'
;MRWLVGILMTLFLIAPAWAGQVCVYKSTGKLLEYQSHATPGTCTGNAINAGIDPTTIREKQVTDKQWDTIREKWIGKPARDKAALKKAKRDAAIDKIRQATGLTTQEIKDVFGR
;
A
#
# COMPACT_ATOMS: atom_id res chain seq x y z
N MET A 1 -53.56 -20.26 -3.71
CA MET A 1 -53.34 -18.82 -3.43
C MET A 1 -53.21 -18.65 -1.93
N ARG A 2 -52.36 -17.69 -1.49
CA ARG A 2 -52.18 -17.19 -0.10
C ARG A 2 -51.19 -17.99 0.77
N TRP A 3 -50.12 -17.46 1.35
CA TRP A 3 -49.39 -16.18 1.27
C TRP A 3 -47.98 -16.44 1.81
N LEU A 4 -47.01 -15.76 1.20
CA LEU A 4 -45.59 -15.59 1.54
C LEU A 4 -45.21 -15.82 3.02
N VAL A 5 -44.41 -16.85 3.27
CA VAL A 5 -43.67 -17.05 4.53
C VAL A 5 -42.57 -16.00 4.59
N GLY A 6 -42.62 -15.20 5.66
CA GLY A 6 -41.75 -14.06 5.90
C GLY A 6 -40.27 -14.42 5.91
N ILE A 7 -39.52 -13.85 4.98
CA ILE A 7 -38.08 -13.70 5.07
C ILE A 7 -37.84 -12.54 6.03
N LEU A 8 -37.68 -12.88 7.31
CA LEU A 8 -37.24 -11.97 8.35
C LEU A 8 -35.84 -11.49 7.95
N MET A 9 -35.78 -10.23 7.54
CA MET A 9 -34.61 -9.54 7.03
C MET A 9 -33.63 -9.29 8.19
N THR A 10 -32.77 -10.26 8.48
CA THR A 10 -31.70 -10.11 9.47
C THR A 10 -30.61 -9.20 8.90
N LEU A 11 -30.81 -7.88 9.01
CA LEU A 11 -29.75 -6.90 8.82
C LEU A 11 -28.74 -7.04 9.97
N PHE A 12 -27.73 -7.87 9.78
CA PHE A 12 -26.52 -7.83 10.60
C PHE A 12 -25.86 -6.46 10.38
N LEU A 13 -25.98 -5.57 11.36
CA LEU A 13 -25.21 -4.35 11.46
C LEU A 13 -23.74 -4.73 11.71
N ILE A 14 -22.99 -4.93 10.62
CA ILE A 14 -21.53 -5.07 10.70
C ILE A 14 -20.99 -3.68 11.05
N ALA A 15 -20.74 -3.44 12.34
CA ALA A 15 -20.00 -2.26 12.76
C ALA A 15 -18.63 -2.26 12.06
N PRO A 16 -18.19 -1.14 11.46
CA PRO A 16 -16.91 -1.10 10.80
C PRO A 16 -15.79 -1.30 11.84
N ALA A 17 -14.96 -2.32 11.64
CA ALA A 17 -13.76 -2.52 12.44
C ALA A 17 -12.77 -1.37 12.18
N TRP A 18 -12.30 -0.78 13.28
CA TRP A 18 -11.34 0.32 13.27
C TRP A 18 -9.92 -0.24 13.18
N ALA A 19 -9.14 0.23 12.21
CA ALA A 19 -7.76 -0.21 12.01
C ALA A 19 -6.77 0.57 12.89
N GLY A 20 -6.93 1.89 12.90
CA GLY A 20 -6.00 2.78 13.59
C GLY A 20 -6.05 4.22 13.09
N GLN A 21 -4.94 4.94 13.28
CA GLN A 21 -4.76 6.31 12.84
C GLN A 21 -3.81 6.37 11.65
N VAL A 22 -4.10 7.26 10.70
CA VAL A 22 -3.17 7.63 9.62
C VAL A 22 -2.85 9.12 9.70
N CYS A 23 -1.61 9.47 9.43
CA CYS A 23 -1.21 10.84 9.12
C CYS A 23 -0.95 10.97 7.63
N VAL A 24 -1.49 12.03 7.02
CA VAL A 24 -1.36 12.31 5.59
C VAL A 24 -1.07 13.78 5.34
N TYR A 25 -0.39 14.08 4.24
CA TYR A 25 -0.27 15.46 3.76
C TYR A 25 -1.62 15.99 3.27
N LYS A 26 -2.01 17.20 3.67
CA LYS A 26 -3.27 17.83 3.26
C LYS A 26 -3.34 18.07 1.75
N SER A 27 -2.24 18.53 1.15
CA SER A 27 -2.18 18.92 -0.28
C SER A 27 -2.33 17.72 -1.23
N THR A 28 -1.69 16.59 -0.91
CA THR A 28 -1.59 15.44 -1.82
C THR A 28 -2.39 14.23 -1.35
N GLY A 29 -2.79 14.18 -0.08
CA GLY A 29 -3.32 12.98 0.55
C GLY A 29 -2.31 11.84 0.62
N LYS A 30 -1.01 12.12 0.43
CA LYS A 30 0.06 11.12 0.53
C LYS A 30 0.16 10.62 1.96
N LEU A 31 0.17 9.29 2.10
CA LEU A 31 0.41 8.63 3.37
C LEU A 31 1.78 9.01 3.91
N LEU A 32 1.80 9.51 5.13
CA LEU A 32 3.02 9.75 5.89
C LEU A 32 3.29 8.59 6.83
N GLU A 33 2.29 8.23 7.64
CA GLU A 33 2.40 7.22 8.68
C GLU A 33 1.05 6.54 8.91
N TYR A 34 1.09 5.28 9.34
CA TYR A 34 -0.03 4.54 9.90
C TYR A 34 0.39 3.91 11.22
N GLN A 35 -0.47 4.00 12.24
CA GLN A 35 -0.29 3.34 13.53
C GLN A 35 -1.54 2.55 13.91
N SER A 36 -1.39 1.25 14.07
CA SER A 36 -2.44 0.37 14.60
C SER A 36 -2.67 0.68 16.08
N HIS A 37 -3.94 0.74 16.51
CA HIS A 37 -4.32 1.01 17.91
C HIS A 37 -3.85 2.37 18.50
N ALA A 38 -3.47 3.32 17.65
CA ALA A 38 -3.11 4.67 18.11
C ALA A 38 -4.33 5.49 18.57
N THR A 39 -4.08 6.36 19.54
CA THR A 39 -5.04 7.40 19.95
C THR A 39 -4.92 8.62 19.05
N PRO A 40 -6.00 9.42 18.90
CA PRO A 40 -5.95 10.67 18.14
C PRO A 40 -4.82 11.58 18.64
N GLY A 41 -4.00 12.07 17.70
CA GLY A 41 -2.85 12.94 17.96
C GLY A 41 -1.50 12.21 17.93
N THR A 42 -1.50 10.87 17.94
CA THR A 42 -0.25 10.09 17.94
C THR A 42 0.57 10.32 16.66
N CYS A 43 -0.06 10.19 15.49
CA CYS A 43 0.66 10.27 14.22
C CYS A 43 1.04 11.71 13.87
N THR A 44 0.21 12.69 14.23
CA THR A 44 0.57 14.11 14.10
C THR A 44 1.67 14.52 15.07
N GLY A 45 1.65 14.01 16.31
CA GLY A 45 2.75 14.20 17.27
C GLY A 45 4.07 13.67 16.74
N ASN A 46 4.08 12.44 16.21
CA ASN A 46 5.26 11.85 15.56
C ASN A 46 5.77 12.70 14.38
N ALA A 47 4.86 13.16 13.52
CA ALA A 47 5.21 13.98 12.37
C ALA A 47 5.80 15.34 12.77
N ILE A 48 5.23 16.00 13.78
CA ILE A 48 5.74 17.26 14.33
C ILE A 48 7.12 17.06 14.94
N ASN A 49 7.31 15.99 15.72
CA ASN A 49 8.61 15.65 16.30
C ASN A 49 9.67 15.31 15.24
N ALA A 50 9.24 14.84 14.07
CA ALA A 50 10.09 14.64 12.90
C ALA A 50 10.35 15.94 12.08
N GLY A 51 9.87 17.09 12.55
CA GLY A 51 10.10 18.39 11.92
C GLY A 51 9.13 18.75 10.79
N ILE A 52 7.99 18.07 10.68
CA ILE A 52 6.99 18.37 9.64
C ILE A 52 6.06 19.48 10.13
N ASP A 53 5.83 20.48 9.28
CA ASP A 53 4.92 21.59 9.58
C ASP A 53 3.48 21.08 9.82
N PRO A 54 2.92 21.28 11.03
CA PRO A 54 1.58 20.81 11.40
C PRO A 54 0.47 21.39 10.50
N THR A 55 0.69 22.54 9.88
CA THR A 55 -0.30 23.14 8.96
C THR A 55 -0.46 22.31 7.68
N THR A 56 0.54 21.51 7.31
CA THR A 56 0.59 20.74 6.07
C THR A 56 0.05 19.31 6.21
N ILE A 57 -0.18 18.83 7.43
CA ILE A 57 -0.55 17.44 7.73
C ILE A 57 -1.88 17.35 8.46
N ARG A 58 -2.55 16.20 8.34
CA ARG A 58 -3.74 15.88 9.14
C ARG A 58 -3.74 14.43 9.56
N GLU A 59 -4.26 14.19 10.74
CA GLU A 59 -4.56 12.85 11.23
C GLU A 59 -6.00 12.47 10.92
N LYS A 60 -6.23 11.18 10.68
CA LYS A 60 -7.56 10.62 10.51
C LYS A 60 -7.62 9.21 11.06
N GLN A 61 -8.69 8.91 11.79
CA GLN A 61 -9.05 7.54 12.15
C GLN A 61 -9.61 6.81 10.92
N VAL A 62 -9.14 5.59 10.68
CA VAL A 62 -9.53 4.79 9.53
C VAL A 62 -10.06 3.42 9.93
N THR A 63 -11.00 2.93 9.14
CA THR A 63 -11.48 1.54 9.20
C THR A 63 -10.50 0.62 8.45
N ASP A 64 -10.59 -0.70 8.68
CA ASP A 64 -9.76 -1.68 7.96
C ASP A 64 -9.87 -1.53 6.44
N LYS A 65 -11.09 -1.37 5.93
CA LYS A 65 -11.33 -1.18 4.49
C LYS A 65 -10.70 0.12 3.95
N GLN A 66 -10.75 1.20 4.73
CA GLN A 66 -10.10 2.45 4.36
C GLN A 66 -8.58 2.29 4.37
N TRP A 67 -8.04 1.61 5.38
CA TRP A 67 -6.62 1.31 5.47
C TRP A 67 -6.15 0.46 4.30
N ASP A 68 -6.87 -0.60 3.93
CA ASP A 68 -6.52 -1.43 2.77
C ASP A 68 -6.40 -0.62 1.48
N THR A 69 -7.34 0.31 1.28
CA THR A 69 -7.31 1.21 0.11
C THR A 69 -6.09 2.13 0.14
N ILE A 70 -5.77 2.70 1.31
CA ILE A 70 -4.62 3.59 1.49
C ILE A 70 -3.30 2.83 1.30
N ARG A 71 -3.16 1.67 1.94
CA ARG A 71 -2.01 0.77 1.86
C ARG A 71 -1.76 0.34 0.44
N GLU A 72 -2.79 -0.11 -0.27
CA GLU A 72 -2.65 -0.54 -1.66
C GLU A 72 -2.22 0.62 -2.57
N LYS A 73 -2.81 1.80 -2.41
CA LYS A 73 -2.45 2.99 -3.22
C LYS A 73 -1.01 3.45 -3.01
N TRP A 74 -0.55 3.54 -1.76
CA TRP A 74 0.71 4.20 -1.43
C TRP A 74 1.88 3.25 -1.16
N ILE A 75 1.61 1.99 -0.84
CA ILE A 75 2.63 1.00 -0.48
C ILE A 75 2.59 -0.16 -1.49
N GLY A 76 1.44 -0.84 -1.62
CA GLY A 76 1.29 -2.05 -2.42
C GLY A 76 1.59 -1.84 -3.91
N LYS A 77 0.80 -1.00 -4.58
CA LYS A 77 0.97 -0.71 -6.00
C LYS A 77 2.36 -0.16 -6.33
N PRO A 78 2.89 0.88 -5.63
CA PRO A 78 4.23 1.39 -5.92
C PRO A 78 5.34 0.34 -5.73
N ALA A 79 5.23 -0.54 -4.73
CA ALA A 79 6.19 -1.62 -4.55
C ALA A 79 6.17 -2.62 -5.73
N ARG A 80 4.99 -3.00 -6.20
CA ARG A 80 4.84 -3.88 -7.37
C ARG A 80 5.33 -3.22 -8.66
N ASP A 81 5.01 -1.95 -8.86
CA ASP A 81 5.50 -1.17 -10.01
C ASP A 81 7.03 -1.08 -10.01
N LYS A 82 7.64 -0.82 -8.84
CA LYS A 82 9.10 -0.80 -8.67
C LYS A 82 9.72 -2.16 -8.95
N ALA A 83 9.11 -3.24 -8.48
CA ALA A 83 9.58 -4.61 -8.74
C ALA A 83 9.49 -4.97 -10.24
N ALA A 84 8.39 -4.62 -10.90
CA ALA A 84 8.20 -4.82 -12.33
C ALA A 84 9.23 -4.04 -13.14
N LEU A 85 9.49 -2.77 -12.79
CA LEU A 85 10.50 -1.95 -13.45
C LEU A 85 11.92 -2.53 -13.25
N LYS A 86 12.24 -3.00 -12.03
CA LYS A 86 13.53 -3.65 -11.75
C LYS A 86 13.71 -4.92 -12.58
N LYS A 87 12.67 -5.75 -12.69
CA LYS A 87 12.67 -6.95 -13.52
C LYS A 87 12.87 -6.58 -15.00
N ALA A 88 12.12 -5.63 -15.53
CA ALA A 88 12.25 -5.19 -16.92
C ALA A 88 13.67 -4.67 -17.23
N LYS A 89 14.26 -3.88 -16.33
CA LYS A 89 15.65 -3.41 -16.48
C LYS A 89 16.66 -4.56 -16.49
N ARG A 90 16.49 -5.54 -15.59
CA ARG A 90 17.35 -6.72 -15.54
C ARG A 90 17.22 -7.56 -16.80
N ASP A 91 16.00 -7.82 -17.24
CA ASP A 91 15.74 -8.64 -18.43
C ASP A 91 16.34 -7.94 -19.68
N ALA A 92 16.18 -6.62 -19.81
CA ALA A 92 16.83 -5.84 -20.88
C ALA A 92 18.37 -5.85 -20.80
N ALA A 93 18.95 -5.88 -19.60
CA ALA A 93 20.40 -6.01 -19.43
C ALA A 93 20.90 -7.40 -19.85
N ILE A 94 20.18 -8.46 -19.47
CA ILE A 94 20.46 -9.84 -19.90
C ILE A 94 20.41 -9.95 -21.42
N ASP A 95 19.41 -9.35 -22.06
CA ASP A 95 19.28 -9.36 -23.52
C ASP A 95 20.47 -8.69 -24.22
N LYS A 96 20.96 -7.57 -23.68
CA LYS A 96 22.17 -6.90 -24.20
C LYS A 96 23.41 -7.77 -24.07
N ILE A 97 23.58 -8.45 -22.94
CA ILE A 97 24.72 -9.37 -22.74
C ILE A 97 24.61 -10.53 -23.72
N ARG A 98 23.44 -11.15 -23.85
CA ARG A 98 23.19 -12.24 -24.80
C ARG A 98 23.53 -11.84 -26.24
N GLN A 99 23.13 -10.64 -26.67
CA GLN A 99 23.46 -10.13 -28.01
C GLN A 99 24.96 -9.92 -28.22
N ALA A 100 25.69 -9.51 -27.17
CA ALA A 100 27.12 -9.24 -27.26
C ALA A 100 28.00 -10.50 -27.16
N THR A 101 27.56 -11.52 -26.39
CA THR A 101 28.40 -12.67 -26.05
C THR A 101 27.93 -13.98 -26.68
N GLY A 102 26.69 -14.05 -27.17
CA GLY A 102 26.06 -15.30 -27.62
C GLY A 102 25.68 -16.26 -26.48
N LEU A 103 25.92 -15.89 -25.22
CA LEU A 103 25.59 -16.72 -24.06
C LEU A 103 24.08 -16.84 -23.86
N THR A 104 23.64 -17.99 -23.37
CA THR A 104 22.27 -18.22 -22.96
C THR A 104 21.92 -17.44 -21.70
N THR A 105 20.62 -17.21 -21.48
CA THR A 105 20.12 -16.56 -20.26
C THR A 105 20.56 -17.29 -18.97
N GLN A 106 20.71 -18.61 -19.01
CA GLN A 106 21.12 -19.40 -17.85
C GLN A 106 22.61 -19.18 -17.55
N GLU A 107 23.48 -19.24 -18.56
CA GLU A 107 24.91 -18.98 -18.40
C GLU A 107 25.17 -17.56 -17.89
N ILE A 108 24.42 -16.56 -18.37
CA ILE A 108 24.52 -15.18 -17.88
C ILE A 108 24.13 -15.11 -16.39
N LYS A 109 23.10 -15.84 -15.96
CA LYS A 109 22.72 -15.90 -14.55
C LYS A 109 23.76 -16.64 -13.70
N ASP A 110 24.36 -17.70 -14.21
CA ASP A 110 25.35 -18.48 -13.46
C ASP A 110 26.65 -17.69 -13.26
N VAL A 111 27.03 -16.83 -14.23
CA VAL A 111 28.22 -15.98 -14.14
C VAL A 111 27.96 -14.69 -13.32
N PHE A 112 26.80 -14.06 -13.49
CA PHE A 112 26.53 -12.71 -12.96
C PHE A 112 25.42 -12.64 -11.90
N GLY A 113 24.73 -13.73 -11.57
CA GLY A 113 23.53 -13.77 -10.73
C GLY A 113 23.75 -13.73 -9.22
N ARG A 114 24.85 -13.15 -8.75
CA ARG A 114 25.10 -12.91 -7.32
C ARG A 114 24.36 -11.68 -6.79
#